data_AF-A0AAE0FKD6-F1
#
_entry.id   AF-A0AAE0FKD6-F1
#
_cell.length_a   1.000
_cell.length_b   1.000
_cell.length_c   1.000
_cell.angle_alpha   90.00
_cell.angle_beta   90.00
_cell.angle_gamma   90.00
#
_symmetry.space_group_name_H-M   'P 1'
#
loop_
_entity.id
_entity.type
_entity.pdbx_description
1 polymer ?
#
loop_
_entity_poly.entity_id
_entity_poly.type
_entity_poly.pdbx_seq_one_letter_code
_entity_poly.pdbx_strand_id
1 'polypeptide(L)'
;MDLPHDFIVEGNFTKHANEAHGYLPYAMGCYYFNFSLPQSARGKSVSLEFEGVQRNSTTWLNDAYLGNHPSGYTPFRFDLAESALKFGSINALFVFVDATHPDGWWYDGGGIYRNVWLHIVDRLHVVPWGVYLPAEVTSPISGAGTADARLSAETTVVNTYNATTTFALETLIKRAVGRWLGMELPT
;
A
#
# COMPACT_ATOMS: atom_id res chain seq x y z
N MET A 1 -9.53 -3.84 -17.87
CA MET A 1 -8.30 -3.11 -17.57
C MET A 1 -7.77 -3.69 -16.28
N ASP A 2 -6.49 -4.06 -16.28
CA ASP A 2 -5.79 -4.52 -15.09
C ASP A 2 -4.85 -3.41 -14.61
N LEU A 3 -4.61 -3.36 -13.30
CA LEU A 3 -3.65 -2.44 -12.70
C LEU A 3 -2.27 -3.11 -12.61
N PRO A 4 -1.16 -2.35 -12.66
CA PRO A 4 -1.06 -0.90 -12.76
C PRO A 4 -1.43 -0.34 -14.15
N HIS A 5 -1.93 0.89 -14.20
CA HIS A 5 -2.42 1.53 -15.41
C HIS A 5 -2.10 3.03 -15.47
N ASP A 6 -1.60 3.47 -16.62
CA ASP A 6 -1.38 4.87 -17.00
C ASP A 6 -2.28 5.21 -18.18
N PHE A 7 -3.31 6.03 -17.97
CA PHE A 7 -4.24 6.43 -19.04
C PHE A 7 -3.70 7.56 -19.91
N ILE A 8 -2.64 8.27 -19.47
CA ILE A 8 -2.08 9.37 -20.26
C ILE A 8 -1.30 8.82 -21.45
N VAL A 9 -0.61 7.68 -21.28
CA VAL A 9 0.20 7.07 -22.35
C VAL A 9 -0.64 6.57 -23.53
N GLU A 10 -1.94 6.34 -23.29
CA GLU A 10 -2.91 5.94 -24.31
C GLU A 10 -3.44 7.15 -25.13
N GLY A 11 -3.08 8.38 -24.73
CA GLY A 11 -3.47 9.61 -25.40
C GLY A 11 -2.76 9.85 -26.73
N ASN A 12 -3.25 10.85 -27.46
CA ASN A 12 -2.62 11.27 -28.72
C ASN A 12 -1.56 12.35 -28.46
N PHE A 13 -0.37 12.13 -28.99
CA PHE A 13 0.70 13.13 -29.00
C PHE A 13 0.29 14.39 -29.76
N THR A 14 0.70 15.56 -29.26
CA THR A 14 0.48 16.84 -29.95
C THR A 14 1.61 17.82 -29.68
N LYS A 15 2.02 18.56 -30.72
CA LYS A 15 3.03 19.63 -30.62
C LYS A 15 2.63 20.80 -29.70
N HIS A 16 1.35 20.84 -29.31
CA HIS A 16 0.81 21.87 -28.40
C HIS A 16 0.89 21.46 -26.92
N ALA A 17 1.22 20.20 -26.63
CA ALA A 17 1.47 19.73 -25.28
C ALA A 17 2.92 20.01 -24.85
N ASN A 18 3.20 19.85 -23.56
CA ASN A 18 4.49 20.14 -22.97
C ASN A 18 5.55 19.12 -23.46
N GLU A 19 6.64 19.62 -24.04
CA GLU A 19 7.79 18.83 -24.52
C GLU A 19 8.41 17.99 -23.40
N ALA A 20 8.63 18.60 -22.22
CA ALA A 20 9.27 17.93 -21.11
C ALA A 20 8.45 16.72 -20.59
N HIS A 21 7.16 16.69 -20.93
CA HIS A 21 6.22 15.64 -20.51
C HIS A 21 5.83 14.78 -21.71
N GLY A 22 6.73 14.65 -22.70
CA GLY A 22 6.56 13.73 -23.82
C GLY A 22 5.48 14.12 -24.82
N TYR A 23 5.06 15.39 -24.89
CA TYR A 23 4.02 15.88 -25.81
C TYR A 23 2.65 15.19 -25.66
N LEU A 24 2.36 14.64 -24.49
CA LEU A 24 1.04 14.08 -24.16
C LEU A 24 0.19 15.08 -23.35
N PRO A 25 -1.05 15.36 -23.76
CA PRO A 25 -1.98 16.14 -22.95
C PRO A 25 -2.38 15.38 -21.69
N TYR A 26 -2.39 16.09 -20.55
CA TYR A 26 -2.88 15.54 -19.29
C TYR A 26 -4.40 15.67 -19.18
N ALA A 27 -5.02 14.74 -18.45
CA ALA A 27 -6.47 14.63 -18.37
C ALA A 27 -6.92 14.12 -17.00
N MET A 28 -8.24 14.15 -16.79
CA MET A 28 -8.89 13.50 -15.66
C MET A 28 -9.33 12.09 -16.07
N GLY A 29 -9.25 11.15 -15.14
CA GLY A 29 -9.64 9.75 -15.33
C GLY A 29 -10.50 9.24 -14.18
N CYS A 30 -11.22 8.16 -14.45
CA CYS A 30 -12.10 7.50 -13.50
C CYS A 30 -11.86 6.00 -13.55
N TYR A 31 -11.80 5.37 -12.38
CA TYR A 31 -11.71 3.93 -12.23
C TYR A 31 -12.89 3.41 -11.43
N TYR A 32 -13.50 2.33 -11.93
CA TYR A 32 -14.57 1.61 -11.25
C TYR A 32 -14.14 0.16 -11.06
N PHE A 33 -14.07 -0.27 -9.81
CA PHE A 33 -13.70 -1.64 -9.46
C PHE A 33 -14.74 -2.27 -8.56
N ASN A 34 -15.20 -3.46 -8.93
CA ASN A 34 -16.10 -4.25 -8.12
C ASN A 34 -15.33 -5.41 -7.50
N PHE A 35 -15.48 -5.61 -6.19
CA PHE A 35 -14.86 -6.73 -5.48
C PHE A 35 -15.80 -7.32 -4.44
N SER A 36 -15.72 -8.63 -4.24
CA SER A 36 -16.49 -9.33 -3.22
C SER A 36 -15.65 -9.55 -1.96
N LEU A 37 -16.23 -9.29 -0.79
CA LEU A 37 -15.66 -9.70 0.48
C LEU A 37 -16.34 -10.98 0.98
N PRO A 38 -15.59 -12.03 1.36
CA PRO A 38 -16.20 -13.23 1.93
C PRO A 38 -16.83 -12.92 3.30
N GLN A 39 -17.83 -13.70 3.70
CA GLN A 39 -18.48 -13.52 5.01
C GLN A 39 -17.48 -13.71 6.18
N SER A 40 -16.43 -14.51 5.97
CA SER A 40 -15.34 -14.70 6.94
C SER A 40 -14.49 -13.45 7.21
N ALA A 41 -14.58 -12.41 6.37
CA ALA A 41 -13.93 -11.13 6.61
C ALA A 41 -14.72 -10.23 7.58
N ARG A 42 -15.97 -10.59 7.93
CA ARG A 42 -16.76 -9.83 8.90
C ARG A 42 -16.06 -9.84 10.27
N GLY A 43 -16.03 -8.68 10.94
CA GLY A 43 -15.34 -8.51 12.21
C GLY A 43 -13.80 -8.48 12.12
N LYS A 44 -13.21 -8.54 10.92
CA LYS A 44 -11.77 -8.33 10.68
C LYS A 44 -11.48 -6.85 10.42
N SER A 45 -10.21 -6.46 10.51
CA SER A 45 -9.76 -5.16 10.03
C SER A 45 -9.51 -5.25 8.52
N VAL A 46 -10.17 -4.37 7.78
CA VAL A 46 -10.08 -4.33 6.30
C VAL A 46 -9.57 -2.96 5.89
N SER A 47 -8.62 -2.92 4.96
CA SER A 47 -8.05 -1.68 4.47
C SER A 47 -7.72 -1.75 2.99
N LEU A 48 -7.78 -0.61 2.32
CA LEU A 48 -7.38 -0.43 0.94
C LEU A 48 -6.09 0.38 0.88
N GLU A 49 -5.05 -0.16 0.23
CA GLU A 49 -3.75 0.47 0.08
C GLU A 49 -3.44 0.72 -1.40
N PHE A 50 -2.98 1.93 -1.70
CA PHE A 50 -2.49 2.33 -3.01
C PHE A 50 -0.99 2.63 -2.89
N GLU A 51 -0.16 1.97 -3.69
CA GLU A 51 1.28 2.24 -3.73
C GLU A 51 1.63 3.55 -4.48
N GLY A 52 0.67 4.09 -5.25
CA GLY A 52 0.76 5.38 -5.94
C GLY A 52 -0.37 5.57 -6.97
N VAL A 53 -0.92 6.78 -7.01
CA VAL A 53 -1.94 7.19 -7.99
C VAL A 53 -1.57 8.58 -8.47
N GLN A 54 -1.23 8.74 -9.75
CA GLN A 54 -0.80 10.00 -10.37
C GLN A 54 -2.00 10.72 -11.00
N ARG A 55 -2.53 11.81 -10.46
CA ARG A 55 -2.33 12.37 -9.12
C ARG A 55 -3.68 12.89 -8.61
N ASN A 56 -3.67 13.55 -7.45
CA ASN A 56 -4.84 14.17 -6.85
C ASN A 56 -6.08 13.26 -6.87
N SER A 57 -5.88 12.06 -6.34
CA SER A 57 -6.88 11.02 -6.39
C SER A 57 -7.93 11.21 -5.31
N THR A 58 -9.18 10.91 -5.62
CA THR A 58 -10.28 10.92 -4.66
C THR A 58 -11.00 9.58 -4.72
N THR A 59 -11.27 8.99 -3.56
CA THR A 59 -11.72 7.60 -3.47
C THR A 59 -13.05 7.49 -2.72
N TRP A 60 -13.95 6.66 -3.25
CA TRP A 60 -15.23 6.31 -2.64
C TRP A 60 -15.44 4.80 -2.65
N LEU A 61 -16.14 4.30 -1.63
CA LEU A 61 -16.52 2.91 -1.51
C LEU A 61 -17.99 2.79 -1.12
N ASN A 62 -18.80 2.11 -1.93
CA ASN A 62 -20.25 1.97 -1.70
C ASN A 62 -20.91 3.32 -1.38
N ASP A 63 -20.61 4.35 -2.16
CA ASP A 63 -21.09 5.73 -2.02
C ASP A 63 -20.53 6.51 -0.80
N ALA A 64 -19.72 5.88 0.05
CA ALA A 64 -19.02 6.55 1.14
C ALA A 64 -17.70 7.17 0.66
N TYR A 65 -17.50 8.46 0.93
CA TYR A 65 -16.23 9.14 0.70
C TYR A 65 -15.16 8.60 1.66
N LEU A 66 -14.04 8.12 1.10
CA LEU A 66 -12.91 7.64 1.89
C LEU A 66 -11.87 8.73 2.12
N GLY A 67 -11.58 9.53 1.09
CA GLY A 67 -10.56 10.58 1.18
C GLY A 67 -10.04 11.05 -0.17
N ASN A 68 -9.18 12.06 -0.09
CA ASN A 68 -8.40 12.60 -1.20
C ASN A 68 -6.91 12.46 -0.87
N HIS A 69 -6.11 12.14 -1.88
CA HIS A 69 -4.64 12.08 -1.79
C HIS A 69 -4.01 12.90 -2.93
N PRO A 70 -3.47 14.10 -2.62
CA PRO A 70 -2.90 15.00 -3.64
C PRO A 70 -1.68 14.45 -4.36
N SER A 71 -0.78 13.78 -3.63
CA SER A 71 0.53 13.37 -4.16
C SER A 71 0.41 12.20 -5.12
N GLY A 72 1.10 12.30 -6.26
CA GLY A 72 1.21 11.20 -7.21
C GLY A 72 2.17 10.07 -6.81
N TYR A 73 3.08 10.33 -5.86
CA TYR A 73 4.26 9.48 -5.64
C TYR A 73 4.25 8.70 -4.34
N THR A 74 3.56 9.19 -3.32
CA THR A 74 3.56 8.57 -1.99
C THR A 74 2.47 7.52 -1.88
N PRO A 75 2.74 6.38 -1.24
CA PRO A 75 1.71 5.40 -0.94
C PRO A 75 0.74 5.98 0.09
N PHE A 76 -0.51 5.50 0.06
CA PHE A 76 -1.54 5.89 1.02
C PHE A 76 -2.53 4.75 1.24
N ARG A 77 -3.24 4.81 2.37
CA ARG A 77 -4.14 3.75 2.82
C ARG A 77 -5.40 4.31 3.45
N PHE A 78 -6.51 3.63 3.24
CA PHE A 78 -7.78 3.83 3.94
C PHE A 78 -8.11 2.60 4.78
N ASP A 79 -8.26 2.79 6.08
CA ASP A 79 -8.90 1.77 6.92
C ASP A 79 -10.41 1.88 6.73
N LEU A 80 -11.03 0.77 6.32
CA LEU A 80 -12.42 0.74 5.88
C LEU A 80 -13.34 0.45 7.06
N ALA A 81 -14.26 1.36 7.34
CA ALA A 81 -15.25 1.15 8.37
C ALA A 81 -16.13 -0.07 8.04
N GLU A 82 -16.34 -0.97 9.01
CA GLU A 82 -17.15 -2.18 8.80
C GLU A 82 -18.56 -1.85 8.29
N SER A 83 -19.13 -0.71 8.70
CA SER A 83 -20.43 -0.22 8.24
C SER A 83 -20.49 0.17 6.76
N ALA A 84 -19.35 0.49 6.15
CA ALA A 84 -19.26 0.81 4.72
C ALA A 84 -19.07 -0.44 3.85
N LEU A 85 -18.86 -1.62 4.45
CA LEU A 85 -18.54 -2.87 3.76
C LEU A 85 -19.76 -3.79 3.62
N LYS A 86 -19.89 -4.37 2.43
CA LYS A 86 -20.87 -5.41 2.10
C LYS A 86 -20.17 -6.77 2.11
N PHE A 87 -20.41 -7.56 3.15
CA PHE A 87 -19.88 -8.92 3.28
C PHE A 87 -20.81 -9.94 2.60
N GLY A 88 -20.24 -10.92 1.89
CA GLY A 88 -20.98 -11.89 1.10
C GLY A 88 -21.64 -11.29 -0.16
N SER A 89 -21.25 -10.06 -0.53
CA SER A 89 -21.82 -9.32 -1.67
C SER A 89 -20.75 -8.45 -2.32
N ILE A 90 -21.13 -7.76 -3.40
CA ILE A 90 -20.25 -6.90 -4.18
C ILE A 90 -20.11 -5.54 -3.50
N ASN A 91 -18.87 -5.09 -3.35
CA ASN A 91 -18.48 -3.74 -2.99
C ASN A 91 -18.07 -3.00 -4.26
N ALA A 92 -18.45 -1.74 -4.39
CA ALA A 92 -18.10 -0.88 -5.52
C ALA A 92 -17.12 0.21 -5.07
N LEU A 93 -15.90 0.17 -5.62
CA LEU A 93 -14.86 1.17 -5.43
C LEU A 93 -14.84 2.11 -6.64
N PHE A 94 -14.87 3.41 -6.36
CA PHE A 94 -14.70 4.45 -7.36
C PHE A 94 -13.49 5.31 -7.02
N VAL A 95 -12.61 5.51 -8.00
CA VAL A 95 -11.43 6.37 -7.86
C VAL A 95 -11.44 7.40 -8.98
N PHE A 96 -11.59 8.66 -8.61
CA PHE A 96 -11.37 9.80 -9.51
C PHE A 96 -9.91 10.21 -9.45
N VAL A 97 -9.30 10.48 -10.60
CA VAL A 97 -7.90 10.88 -10.72
C VAL A 97 -7.83 12.15 -11.54
N ASP A 98 -7.33 13.23 -10.95
CA ASP A 98 -7.08 14.49 -11.66
C ASP A 98 -5.58 14.63 -11.95
N ALA A 99 -5.17 14.19 -13.14
CA ALA A 99 -3.79 14.33 -13.58
C ALA A 99 -3.53 15.65 -14.32
N THR A 100 -4.50 16.57 -14.44
CA THR A 100 -4.37 17.77 -15.31
C THR A 100 -3.20 18.70 -14.95
N HIS A 101 -2.66 18.60 -13.74
CA HIS A 101 -1.56 19.40 -13.24
C HIS A 101 -0.36 18.51 -12.89
N PRO A 102 0.52 18.17 -13.83
CA PRO A 102 1.68 17.32 -13.55
C PRO A 102 2.58 17.88 -12.42
N ASP A 103 3.24 16.99 -11.67
CA ASP A 103 4.02 17.33 -10.46
C ASP A 103 5.52 17.57 -10.79
N GLY A 104 6.03 16.93 -11.85
CA GLY A 104 7.45 16.93 -12.21
C GLY A 104 7.82 17.81 -13.40
N TRP A 105 9.09 17.73 -13.79
CA TRP A 105 9.63 18.29 -15.04
C TRP A 105 9.87 17.21 -16.10
N TRP A 106 9.26 16.04 -15.91
CA TRP A 106 9.34 14.88 -16.78
C TRP A 106 7.92 14.35 -17.00
N TYR A 107 7.78 13.33 -17.84
CA TYR A 107 6.52 12.61 -18.01
C TYR A 107 6.13 11.88 -16.71
N ASP A 108 5.17 12.44 -15.98
CA ASP A 108 4.59 11.82 -14.78
C ASP A 108 3.63 10.65 -15.09
N GLY A 109 2.97 10.66 -16.26
CA GLY A 109 1.82 9.80 -16.53
C GLY A 109 0.55 10.21 -15.77
N GLY A 110 -0.48 9.37 -15.79
CA GLY A 110 -1.69 9.60 -15.00
C GLY A 110 -2.52 8.34 -14.81
N GLY A 111 -3.01 8.10 -13.59
CA GLY A 111 -3.77 6.91 -13.24
C GLY A 111 -3.23 6.17 -12.02
N ILE A 112 -3.73 4.96 -11.82
CA ILE A 112 -3.28 4.06 -10.76
C ILE A 112 -2.10 3.26 -11.30
N TYR A 113 -0.94 3.90 -11.39
CA TYR A 113 0.26 3.37 -12.05
C TYR A 113 1.09 2.42 -11.17
N ARG A 114 0.65 2.13 -9.95
CA ARG A 114 1.26 1.14 -9.04
C ARG A 114 0.20 0.21 -8.46
N ASN A 115 0.63 -0.79 -7.69
CA ASN A 115 -0.27 -1.81 -7.17
C ASN A 115 -1.29 -1.24 -6.20
N VAL A 116 -2.42 -1.94 -6.11
CA VAL A 116 -3.47 -1.71 -5.13
C VAL A 116 -3.69 -3.01 -4.36
N TRP A 117 -3.74 -2.90 -3.04
CA TRP A 117 -3.88 -4.04 -2.15
C TRP A 117 -5.12 -3.90 -1.26
N LEU A 118 -5.84 -5.01 -1.09
CA LEU A 118 -6.90 -5.14 -0.10
C LEU A 118 -6.39 -6.04 1.02
N HIS A 119 -6.14 -5.47 2.20
CA HIS A 119 -5.70 -6.24 3.34
C HIS A 119 -6.88 -6.63 4.20
N ILE A 120 -6.93 -7.90 4.60
CA ILE A 120 -7.92 -8.45 5.52
C ILE A 120 -7.15 -9.16 6.62
N VAL A 121 -7.10 -8.57 7.81
CA VAL A 121 -6.28 -9.04 8.93
C VAL A 121 -7.11 -9.13 10.20
N ASP A 122 -6.63 -9.88 11.19
CA ASP A 122 -7.27 -9.89 12.50
C ASP A 122 -7.29 -8.49 13.13
N ARG A 123 -8.25 -8.21 14.03
CA ARG A 123 -8.29 -6.92 14.74
C ARG A 123 -7.12 -6.72 15.70
N LEU A 124 -6.44 -7.82 16.07
CA LEU A 124 -5.12 -7.80 16.67
C LEU A 124 -4.07 -8.14 15.59
N HIS A 125 -3.32 -7.15 15.12
CA HIS A 125 -2.35 -7.34 14.03
C HIS A 125 -1.16 -6.38 14.11
N VAL A 126 -0.09 -6.70 13.37
CA VAL A 126 1.03 -5.79 13.13
C VAL A 126 0.57 -4.70 12.15
N VAL A 127 0.81 -3.44 12.48
CA VAL A 127 0.39 -2.30 11.64
C VAL A 127 1.21 -2.25 10.33
N PRO A 128 0.70 -1.58 9.28
CA PRO A 128 1.47 -1.36 8.04
C PRO A 128 2.78 -0.66 8.33
N TRP A 129 3.86 -1.14 7.70
CA TRP A 129 5.23 -0.67 7.95
C TRP A 129 5.63 -0.70 9.44
N GLY A 130 4.97 -1.54 10.24
CA GLY A 130 5.15 -1.60 11.69
C GLY A 130 6.35 -2.40 12.17
N VAL A 131 7.15 -2.98 11.27
CA VAL A 131 8.36 -3.75 11.61
C VAL A 131 9.60 -2.99 11.17
N TYR A 132 10.47 -2.67 12.12
CA TYR A 132 11.76 -2.05 11.89
C TYR A 132 12.87 -2.93 12.45
N LEU A 133 13.86 -3.25 11.61
CA LEU A 133 14.93 -4.22 11.91
C LEU A 133 16.30 -3.62 11.56
N PRO A 134 16.81 -2.65 12.32
CA PRO A 134 18.16 -2.14 12.13
C PRO A 134 19.21 -3.23 12.44
N ALA A 135 20.29 -3.17 11.67
CA ALA A 135 21.47 -4.01 11.87
C ALA A 135 22.65 -3.14 12.31
N GLU A 136 23.30 -3.54 13.38
CA GLU A 136 24.56 -2.96 13.85
C GLU A 136 25.69 -3.94 13.56
N VAL A 137 26.70 -3.51 12.80
CA VAL A 137 27.89 -4.33 12.53
C VAL A 137 28.79 -4.32 13.77
N THR A 138 29.00 -5.48 14.38
CA THR A 138 29.68 -5.61 15.68
C THR A 138 31.11 -6.13 15.58
N SER A 139 31.59 -6.47 14.37
CA SER A 139 32.96 -6.93 14.14
C SER A 139 33.59 -6.23 12.91
N PRO A 140 34.93 -6.20 12.79
CA PRO A 140 35.58 -5.83 11.54
C PRO A 140 35.12 -6.73 10.38
N ILE A 141 35.05 -6.14 9.19
CA ILE A 141 34.79 -6.89 7.96
C ILE A 141 36.01 -7.76 7.66
N SER A 142 35.78 -9.04 7.39
CA SER A 142 36.82 -10.03 7.11
C SER A 142 36.46 -10.92 5.93
N GLY A 143 37.46 -11.63 5.38
CA GLY A 143 37.26 -12.58 4.28
C GLY A 143 36.61 -11.95 3.05
N ALA A 144 35.54 -12.57 2.55
CA ALA A 144 34.78 -12.13 1.37
C ALA A 144 33.80 -10.97 1.65
N GLY A 145 34.09 -10.11 2.63
CA GLY A 145 33.22 -8.98 3.00
C GLY A 145 32.18 -9.31 4.08
N THR A 146 32.49 -10.26 4.99
CA THR A 146 31.58 -10.69 6.06
C THR A 146 31.94 -10.09 7.41
N ALA A 147 30.93 -9.75 8.21
CA ALA A 147 31.06 -9.32 9.60
C ALA A 147 29.89 -9.85 10.44
N ASP A 148 30.09 -9.96 11.75
CA ASP A 148 29.01 -10.21 12.69
C ASP A 148 28.13 -8.97 12.79
N ALA A 149 26.84 -9.19 12.95
CA ALA A 149 25.87 -8.13 13.13
C ALA A 149 24.88 -8.49 14.24
N ARG A 150 24.56 -7.48 15.06
CA ARG A 150 23.45 -7.54 15.99
C ARG A 150 22.22 -6.95 15.32
N LEU A 151 21.09 -7.62 15.44
CA LEU A 151 19.80 -7.14 14.97
C LEU A 151 18.96 -6.74 16.18
N SER A 152 18.25 -5.62 16.07
CA SER A 152 17.23 -5.21 17.03
C SER A 152 15.89 -5.18 16.30
N ALA A 153 14.85 -5.77 16.87
CA ALA A 153 13.53 -5.83 16.25
C ALA A 153 12.55 -4.93 17.00
N GLU A 154 11.95 -3.98 16.29
CA GLU A 154 10.84 -3.17 16.77
C GLU A 154 9.60 -3.55 15.97
N THR A 155 8.51 -3.93 16.65
CA THR A 155 7.25 -4.31 16.03
C THR A 155 6.08 -3.62 16.69
N THR A 156 5.35 -2.82 15.92
CA THR A 156 4.13 -2.15 16.37
C THR A 156 2.92 -3.04 16.12
N VAL A 157 2.26 -3.45 17.19
CA VAL A 157 1.02 -4.25 17.17
C VAL A 157 -0.14 -3.38 17.62
N VAL A 158 -1.28 -3.47 16.93
CA VAL A 158 -2.52 -2.78 17.28
C VAL A 158 -3.59 -3.79 17.69
N ASN A 159 -4.34 -3.46 18.74
CA ASN A 159 -5.57 -4.15 19.14
C ASN A 159 -6.77 -3.22 18.89
N THR A 160 -7.61 -3.57 17.93
CA THR A 160 -8.84 -2.83 17.57
C THR A 160 -10.12 -3.51 18.05
N TYR A 161 -10.01 -4.53 18.92
CA TYR A 161 -11.17 -5.05 19.65
C TYR A 161 -11.62 -4.08 20.74
N ASN A 162 -12.89 -4.19 21.16
CA ASN A 162 -13.44 -3.44 22.30
C ASN A 162 -13.04 -4.02 23.67
N ALA A 163 -12.05 -4.93 23.71
CA ALA A 163 -11.60 -5.60 24.90
C ALA A 163 -10.07 -5.76 24.90
N THR A 164 -9.48 -5.73 26.10
CA THR A 164 -8.06 -6.05 26.29
C THR A 164 -7.79 -7.49 25.87
N THR A 165 -6.73 -7.68 25.09
CA THR A 165 -6.30 -8.98 24.58
C THR A 165 -4.86 -9.24 24.96
N THR A 166 -4.56 -10.42 25.49
CA THR A 166 -3.18 -10.88 25.74
C THR A 166 -2.66 -11.57 24.48
N PHE A 167 -1.40 -11.31 24.13
CA PHE A 167 -0.75 -11.91 22.97
C PHE A 167 0.73 -12.17 23.23
N ALA A 168 1.33 -13.00 22.38
CA ALA A 168 2.77 -13.21 22.31
C ALA A 168 3.23 -12.89 20.88
N LEU A 169 4.42 -12.30 20.74
CA LEU A 169 4.98 -11.91 19.45
C LEU A 169 6.23 -12.75 19.15
N GLU A 170 6.18 -13.68 18.21
CA GLU A 170 7.39 -14.43 17.83
C GLU A 170 8.06 -13.82 16.60
N THR A 171 9.33 -13.40 16.73
CA THR A 171 10.12 -12.87 15.60
C THR A 171 11.13 -13.91 15.13
N LEU A 172 11.01 -14.31 13.86
CA LEU A 172 11.78 -15.38 13.27
C LEU A 172 12.57 -14.90 12.05
N ILE A 173 13.90 -14.99 12.12
CA ILE A 173 14.80 -14.58 11.03
C ILE A 173 15.31 -15.82 10.28
N LYS A 174 15.01 -15.88 8.98
CA LYS A 174 15.32 -17.02 8.11
C LYS A 174 16.26 -16.59 6.99
N ARG A 175 17.19 -17.48 6.60
CA ARG A 175 17.88 -17.33 5.32
C ARG A 175 16.89 -17.52 4.17
N ALA A 176 17.14 -16.87 3.04
CA ALA A 176 16.31 -16.96 1.83
C ALA A 176 16.07 -18.41 1.34
N VAL A 177 16.94 -19.36 1.71
CA VAL A 177 16.84 -20.81 1.39
C VAL A 177 16.04 -21.63 2.40
N GLY A 178 15.31 -21.00 3.32
CA GLY A 178 14.41 -21.68 4.28
C GLY A 178 15.11 -22.31 5.50
N ARG A 179 16.41 -22.06 5.70
CA ARG A 179 17.17 -22.54 6.87
C ARG A 179 17.18 -21.47 7.98
N TRP A 180 16.83 -21.89 9.19
CA TRP A 180 16.71 -21.04 10.39
C TRP A 180 18.06 -20.49 10.86
N LEU A 181 18.10 -19.22 11.29
CA LEU A 181 19.29 -18.59 11.88
C LEU A 181 19.22 -18.43 13.40
N GLY A 182 18.01 -18.46 13.98
CA GLY A 182 17.78 -18.35 15.41
C GLY A 182 16.31 -18.07 15.72
N MET A 183 15.94 -18.25 16.98
CA MET A 183 14.63 -17.94 17.56
C MET A 183 14.87 -17.01 18.75
N GLU A 184 14.20 -15.86 18.79
CA GLU A 184 14.12 -15.05 19.99
C GLU A 184 12.68 -15.15 20.50
N LEU A 185 12.48 -15.90 21.59
CA LEU A 185 11.21 -15.92 22.30
C LEU A 185 11.13 -14.65 23.13
N PRO A 186 10.06 -13.85 23.07
CA PRO A 186 9.91 -12.76 24.01
C PRO A 186 9.62 -13.31 25.40
N THR A 187 10.12 -12.59 26.40
CA THR A 187 9.62 -12.61 27.78
C THR A 187 8.28 -11.88 27.88
#